data_AF-A0A0G0W3I2-F1
#
_entry.id   AF-A0A0G0W3I2-F1
#
_cell.length_a   1.000
_cell.length_b   1.000
_cell.length_c   1.000
_cell.angle_alpha   90.00
_cell.angle_beta   90.00
_cell.angle_gamma   90.00
#
_symmetry.space_group_name_H-M   'P 1'
#
loop_
_entity.id
_entity.type
_entity.pdbx_description
1 polymer ?
#
loop_
_entity_poly.entity_id
_entity_poly.type
_entity_poly.pdbx_seq_one_letter_code
_entity_poly.pdbx_strand_id
1 'polypeptide(L)'
;MAQNSILNLMVAHHALLETLLVVFKDEFETNPVAAGAALDEFKWELEKHIFGEEKVIFKFCSVGETALCQLVQELVQEHELMLETLNDFRQNLAT
;
A
#
# COMPACT_ATOMS: atom_id res chain seq x y z
N MET A 1 20.96 13.83 15.22
CA MET A 1 20.34 12.54 14.86
C MET A 1 19.03 12.86 14.18
N ALA A 2 18.85 12.49 12.91
CA ALA A 2 17.57 12.72 12.23
C ALA A 2 16.47 12.03 13.03
N GLN A 3 15.49 12.80 13.46
CA GLN A 3 14.40 12.30 14.28
C GLN A 3 13.55 11.40 13.36
N ASN A 4 13.62 10.07 13.57
CA ASN A 4 12.79 9.09 12.86
C ASN A 4 11.33 9.30 13.27
N SER A 5 10.67 10.29 12.68
CA SER A 5 9.24 10.53 12.87
C SER A 5 8.44 9.51 12.08
N ILE A 6 7.23 9.20 12.56
CA ILE A 6 6.28 8.35 11.84
C ILE A 6 6.03 8.91 10.43
N LEU A 7 5.93 10.24 10.31
CA LEU A 7 5.78 10.91 9.02
C LEU A 7 6.94 10.57 8.05
N ASN A 8 8.19 10.66 8.50
CA ASN A 8 9.34 10.34 7.65
C ASN A 8 9.34 8.86 7.21
N LEU A 9 8.92 7.96 8.10
CA LEU A 9 8.78 6.54 7.78
C LEU A 9 7.68 6.30 6.74
N MET A 10 6.52 6.94 6.88
CA MET A 10 5.42 6.80 5.91
C MET A 10 5.76 7.38 4.55
N VAL A 11 6.39 8.56 4.50
CA VAL A 11 6.85 9.17 3.23
C VAL A 11 7.87 8.27 2.53
N ALA A 12 8.82 7.69 3.27
CA ALA A 12 9.79 6.77 2.70
C ALA A 12 9.10 5.48 2.20
N HIS A 13 8.09 4.98 2.92
CA HIS A 13 7.36 3.80 2.52
C HIS A 13 6.50 4.04 1.27
N HIS A 14 5.84 5.20 1.15
CA HIS A 14 5.16 5.59 -0.09
C HIS A 14 6.11 5.61 -1.30
N ALA A 15 7.30 6.18 -1.16
CA ALA A 15 8.29 6.19 -2.24
C ALA A 15 8.75 4.77 -2.64
N LEU A 16 8.86 3.85 -1.67
CA LEU A 16 9.11 2.44 -1.94
C LEU A 16 7.97 1.80 -2.72
N LEU A 17 6.71 2.04 -2.32
CA LEU A 17 5.53 1.50 -3.01
C LEU A 17 5.45 1.99 -4.46
N GLU A 18 5.68 3.28 -4.70
CA GLU A 18 5.75 3.84 -6.05
C GLU A 18 6.85 3.17 -6.90
N THR A 19 8.02 2.95 -6.31
CA THR A 19 9.15 2.29 -6.99
C THR A 19 8.80 0.85 -7.36
N LEU A 20 8.21 0.09 -6.43
CA LEU A 20 7.82 -1.31 -6.68
C LEU A 20 6.71 -1.41 -7.73
N LEU A 21 5.79 -0.45 -7.77
CA LEU A 21 4.76 -0.39 -8.80
C LEU A 21 5.35 -0.15 -10.20
N VAL A 22 6.38 0.72 -10.29
CA VAL A 22 7.12 0.93 -11.54
C VAL A 22 7.86 -0.34 -11.97
N VAL A 23 8.56 -1.00 -11.06
CA VAL A 23 9.24 -2.28 -11.34
C VAL A 23 8.24 -3.32 -11.85
N PHE A 24 7.09 -3.46 -11.17
CA PHE A 24 6.03 -4.36 -11.62
C PHE A 24 5.56 -4.03 -13.04
N LYS A 25 5.32 -2.76 -13.34
CA LYS A 25 4.90 -2.32 -14.68
C LYS A 25 5.95 -2.69 -15.75
N ASP A 26 7.22 -2.40 -15.48
CA ASP A 26 8.30 -2.67 -16.45
C ASP A 26 8.49 -4.18 -16.69
N GLU A 27 8.38 -4.99 -15.64
CA GLU A 27 8.42 -6.45 -15.76
C GLU A 27 7.17 -7.00 -16.46
N PHE A 28 5.99 -6.41 -16.25
CA PHE A 28 4.75 -6.82 -16.93
C PHE A 28 4.83 -6.65 -18.46
N GLU A 29 5.52 -5.62 -18.94
CA GLU A 29 5.71 -5.37 -20.37
C GLU A 29 6.74 -6.31 -21.02
N THR A 30 7.63 -6.94 -20.23
CA THR A 30 8.83 -7.62 -20.76
C THR A 30 8.96 -9.10 -20.36
N ASN A 31 8.52 -9.48 -19.16
CA ASN A 31 8.66 -10.80 -18.60
C ASN A 31 7.51 -11.16 -17.62
N PRO A 32 6.46 -11.86 -18.10
CA PRO A 32 5.29 -12.21 -17.28
C PRO A 32 5.61 -13.00 -16.00
N VAL A 33 6.67 -13.82 -15.99
CA VAL A 33 7.07 -14.59 -14.79
C VAL A 33 7.68 -13.67 -13.73
N ALA A 34 8.53 -12.73 -14.14
CA ALA A 34 9.10 -11.74 -13.23
C ALA A 34 8.05 -10.73 -12.76
N ALA A 35 7.08 -10.38 -13.60
CA ALA A 35 5.96 -9.52 -13.25
C ALA A 35 5.14 -10.09 -12.07
N GLY A 36 4.91 -11.40 -12.05
CA GLY A 36 4.23 -12.06 -10.92
C GLY A 36 4.99 -11.89 -9.60
N ALA A 37 6.31 -12.07 -9.61
CA ALA A 37 7.15 -11.89 -8.43
C ALA A 37 7.20 -10.42 -7.97
N ALA A 38 7.32 -9.47 -8.91
CA ALA A 38 7.30 -8.04 -8.61
C ALA A 38 5.95 -7.59 -8.02
N LEU A 39 4.84 -8.14 -8.52
CA LEU A 39 3.49 -7.89 -7.98
C LEU A 39 3.36 -8.43 -6.54
N ASP A 40 3.86 -9.64 -6.29
CA ASP A 40 3.82 -10.26 -4.95
C ASP A 40 4.65 -9.42 -3.94
N GLU A 41 5.80 -8.88 -4.35
CA GLU A 41 6.62 -7.98 -3.52
C GLU A 41 5.93 -6.63 -3.25
N PHE A 42 5.38 -5.98 -4.29
CA PHE A 42 4.60 -4.76 -4.15
C PHE A 42 3.44 -4.94 -3.17
N LYS A 43 2.66 -6.01 -3.35
CA LYS A 43 1.50 -6.32 -2.50
C LYS A 43 1.92 -6.51 -1.05
N TRP A 44 3.01 -7.24 -0.79
CA TRP A 44 3.51 -7.45 0.57
C TRP A 44 3.92 -6.15 1.27
N GLU A 45 4.61 -5.25 0.56
CA GLU A 45 4.96 -3.95 1.11
C GLU A 45 3.73 -3.07 1.37
N LEU A 46 2.73 -3.12 0.48
CA LEU A 46 1.47 -2.40 0.64
C LEU A 46 0.68 -2.89 1.85
N GLU A 47 0.56 -4.20 2.06
CA GLU A 47 -0.13 -4.78 3.22
C GLU A 47 0.52 -4.32 4.54
N LYS A 48 1.86 -4.26 4.60
CA LYS A 48 2.57 -3.72 5.76
C LYS A 48 2.30 -2.22 5.96
N HIS A 49 2.23 -1.46 4.88
CA HIS A 49 1.93 -0.03 4.92
C HIS A 49 0.55 0.23 5.53
N ILE A 50 -0.47 -0.40 4.94
CA ILE A 50 -1.88 -0.34 5.38
C ILE A 50 -1.99 -0.75 6.85
N PHE A 51 -1.32 -1.83 7.26
CA PHE A 51 -1.31 -2.26 8.66
C PHE A 51 -0.77 -1.16 9.60
N GLY A 52 0.32 -0.51 9.21
CA GLY A 52 0.90 0.60 9.97
C GLY A 52 -0.06 1.77 10.10
N GLU A 53 -0.69 2.17 9.00
CA GLU A 53 -1.68 3.24 8.99
C GLU A 53 -2.88 2.91 9.89
N GLU A 54 -3.55 1.78 9.65
CA GLU A 54 -4.78 1.45 10.36
C GLU A 54 -4.59 1.11 11.83
N LYS A 55 -3.55 0.33 12.16
CA LYS A 55 -3.41 -0.22 13.51
C LYS A 55 -2.64 0.71 14.44
N VAL A 56 -1.88 1.65 13.87
CA VAL A 56 -1.08 2.62 14.63
C VAL A 56 -1.57 4.03 14.37
N ILE A 57 -1.46 4.55 13.15
CA ILE A 57 -1.63 5.99 12.87
C ILE A 57 -3.09 6.44 13.01
N PHE A 58 -4.01 5.79 12.30
CA PHE A 58 -5.43 6.16 12.26
C PHE A 58 -6.11 6.04 13.62
N LYS A 59 -5.59 5.21 14.53
CA LYS A 59 -6.09 5.18 15.93
C LYS A 59 -5.87 6.49 16.66
N PHE A 60 -4.79 7.22 16.37
CA PHE A 60 -4.54 8.53 16.98
C PHE A 60 -5.41 9.63 16.36
N CYS A 61 -5.90 9.43 15.13
CA CYS A 61 -6.79 10.36 14.43
C CYS A 61 -8.25 10.27 14.90
N SER A 62 -8.63 9.20 15.63
CA SER A 62 -10.03 8.88 15.96
C SER A 62 -10.68 9.75 17.06
N VAL A 63 -9.96 10.70 17.66
CA VAL A 63 -10.44 11.46 18.82
C VAL A 63 -10.74 12.92 18.46
N GLY A 64 -12.02 13.24 18.25
CA GLY A 64 -12.56 14.59 18.40
C GLY A 64 -12.90 15.37 17.12
N GLU A 65 -12.53 14.88 15.92
CA GLU A 65 -12.78 15.58 14.66
C GLU A 65 -13.56 14.70 13.66
N THR A 66 -14.85 15.02 13.46
CA THR A 66 -15.78 14.21 12.64
C THR A 66 -15.32 14.06 11.20
N ALA A 67 -14.77 15.12 10.59
CA ALA A 67 -14.29 15.09 9.21
C ALA A 67 -13.07 14.16 9.05
N LEU A 68 -12.14 14.19 10.00
CA LEU A 68 -10.97 13.31 10.01
C LEU A 68 -11.39 11.84 10.19
N CYS A 69 -12.37 11.57 11.05
CA CYS A 69 -12.92 10.22 11.21
C CYS A 69 -13.58 9.69 9.92
N GLN A 70 -14.33 10.54 9.19
CA GLN A 70 -14.92 10.16 7.91
C GLN A 70 -13.85 9.86 6.86
N LEU A 71 -12.84 10.73 6.74
CA LEU A 71 -11.71 10.51 5.82
C LEU A 71 -10.98 9.20 6.14
N VAL A 72 -10.71 8.91 7.41
CA VAL A 72 -10.08 7.64 7.81
C VAL A 72 -10.92 6.43 7.41
N GLN A 73 -12.25 6.51 7.53
CA GLN A 73 -13.14 5.43 7.11
C GLN A 73 -13.11 5.23 5.58
N GLU A 74 -13.10 6.32 4.81
CA GLU A 74 -12.96 6.28 3.35
C GLU A 74 -11.62 5.65 2.94
N LEU A 75 -10.51 6.05 3.58
CA LEU A 75 -9.19 5.47 3.31
C LEU A 75 -9.14 3.96 3.56
N VAL A 76 -9.76 3.48 4.65
CA VAL A 76 -9.84 2.03 4.93
C VAL A 76 -10.62 1.29 3.84
N GLN A 77 -11.71 1.86 3.31
CA GLN A 77 -12.45 1.25 2.21
C GLN A 77 -11.63 1.21 0.92
N GLU A 78 -10.88 2.27 0.62
CA GLU A 78 -9.96 2.29 -0.52
C GLU A 78 -8.84 1.27 -0.37
N HIS A 79 -8.32 1.04 0.85
CA HIS A 79 -7.34 -0.01 1.12
C HIS A 79 -7.89 -1.41 0.81
N GLU A 80 -9.11 -1.71 1.24
CA GLU A 80 -9.78 -2.97 0.93
C GLU A 80 -9.92 -3.17 -0.58
N LEU A 81 -10.42 -2.16 -1.29
CA LEU A 81 -10.60 -2.19 -2.74
C LEU A 81 -9.27 -2.38 -3.49
N MET A 82 -8.20 -1.71 -3.05
CA MET A 82 -6.87 -1.88 -3.63
C MET A 82 -6.37 -3.32 -3.47
N LEU A 83 -6.48 -3.91 -2.28
CA LEU A 83 -6.04 -5.28 -2.03
C LEU A 83 -6.86 -6.32 -2.81
N GLU A 84 -8.18 -6.12 -2.92
CA GLU A 84 -9.05 -6.94 -3.78
C GLU A 84 -8.61 -6.87 -5.24
N THR A 85 -8.41 -5.65 -5.77
CA THR A 85 -7.97 -5.43 -7.15
C THR A 85 -6.63 -6.12 -7.43
N LEU A 86 -5.67 -6.06 -6.50
CA LEU A 86 -4.38 -6.72 -6.66
C LEU A 86 -4.50 -8.25 -6.62
N ASN A 87 -5.39 -8.79 -5.79
CA ASN A 87 -5.66 -10.22 -5.75
C ASN A 87 -6.25 -10.73 -7.07
N ASP A 88 -7.23 -10.02 -7.61
CA ASP A 88 -7.85 -10.34 -8.90
C ASP A 88 -6.82 -10.25 -10.03
N PHE A 89 -6.01 -9.19 -10.02
CA PHE A 89 -4.95 -9.02 -11.01
C PHE A 89 -3.93 -10.17 -10.94
N ARG A 90 -3.52 -10.57 -9.74
CA ARG A 90 -2.56 -11.66 -9.53
C ARG A 90 -3.09 -13.01 -10.01
N GLN A 91 -4.39 -13.27 -9.83
CA GLN A 91 -5.05 -14.47 -10.33
C GLN A 91 -5.05 -14.50 -11.86
N ASN A 92 -5.38 -13.38 -12.49
CA ASN A 92 -5.40 -13.25 -13.96
C ASN A 92 -4.01 -13.37 -14.59
N LEU A 93 -2.95 -12.96 -13.88
CA LEU A 93 -1.56 -13.15 -14.31
C LEU A 93 -1.11 -14.62 -14.29
N ALA A 94 -1.76 -15.47 -13.51
CA ALA A 94 -1.39 -16.88 -13.35
C ALA A 94 -2.07 -17.82 -14.36
N THR A 95 -3.01 -17.30 -15.16
CA THR A 95 -3.75 -17.98 -16.24
C THR A 95 -3.22 -17.61 -17.61
#